data_AF-A0A377Y1I7-F1
#
_entry.id   AF-A0A377Y1I7-F1
#
_cell.length_a   1.000
_cell.length_b   1.000
_cell.length_c   1.000
_cell.angle_alpha   90.00
_cell.angle_beta   90.00
_cell.angle_gamma   90.00
#
_symmetry.space_group_name_H-M   'P 1'
#
loop_
_entity.id
_entity.type
_entity.pdbx_description
1 polymer ?
#
loop_
_entity_poly.entity_id
_entity_poly.type
_entity_poly.pdbx_seq_one_letter_code
_entity_poly.pdbx_strand_id
1 'polypeptide(L)'
;MAIFLKSDSSPVSSGASPVYLENDPAIIRGATLGLLDFSNEICYDSGTPVAAYANFLNLVNGGTNATNGPNARTLETGMLKFDGTEPNTNDYVLLPTDEFSLPAGCKRALASVALKLPASGYGTPAANRSVNLFGRLNNTAAANINFAIWALINTSGNLQSVQGAMMGSAAVSASAQLALLTDGNVHVVSVYADGETTAGTLVTRIYVDNILVATATNKAWDGVVPVPTNLPRIGSYPATIHSPWGGQMVGRPMLVNLTGKTTVATDLIAQAVQLANEYLV
;
A
#
# COMPACT_ATOMS: atom_id res chain seq x y z
N MET A 1 10.42 -5.82 26.34
CA MET A 1 9.23 -6.11 25.50
C MET A 1 8.58 -7.38 26.04
N ALA A 2 7.41 -7.27 26.66
CA ALA A 2 6.74 -8.42 27.27
C ALA A 2 5.87 -9.11 26.22
N ILE A 3 6.20 -10.36 25.92
CA ILE A 3 5.43 -11.27 25.06
C ILE A 3 4.20 -11.74 25.86
N PHE A 4 3.01 -11.46 25.37
CA PHE A 4 1.77 -12.00 25.92
C PHE A 4 1.27 -13.16 25.04
N LEU A 5 1.29 -14.36 25.60
CA LEU A 5 0.49 -15.50 25.16
C LEU A 5 -0.71 -15.64 26.09
N LYS A 6 -1.92 -15.77 25.54
CA LYS A 6 -3.01 -16.51 26.19
C LYS A 6 -3.99 -17.03 25.14
N SER A 7 -3.90 -18.34 24.91
CA SER A 7 -4.81 -19.14 24.10
C SER A 7 -5.96 -19.68 24.97
N ASP A 8 -6.91 -20.34 24.31
CA ASP A 8 -7.60 -21.49 24.91
C ASP A 8 -7.41 -22.80 24.11
N SER A 9 -6.72 -22.81 22.96
CA SER A 9 -6.19 -24.07 22.40
C SER A 9 -5.01 -23.87 21.43
N SER A 10 -4.01 -24.75 21.58
CA SER A 10 -2.61 -24.60 21.14
C SER A 10 -2.33 -24.85 19.65
N PRO A 11 -1.23 -24.28 19.10
CA PRO A 11 -0.83 -24.45 17.70
C PRO A 11 -0.31 -25.88 17.45
N VAL A 12 -0.82 -26.56 16.41
CA VAL A 12 -0.49 -27.98 16.19
C VAL A 12 0.89 -28.17 15.55
N SER A 13 1.44 -27.17 14.88
CA SER A 13 2.89 -27.04 14.68
C SER A 13 3.17 -25.70 14.04
N SER A 14 4.01 -24.91 14.68
CA SER A 14 4.66 -23.80 14.02
C SER A 14 6.07 -24.25 13.68
N GLY A 15 6.42 -24.21 12.39
CA GLY A 15 7.81 -24.41 11.97
C GLY A 15 8.71 -23.30 12.54
N ALA A 16 9.86 -23.09 11.92
CA ALA A 16 10.94 -22.22 12.44
C ALA A 16 10.61 -20.72 12.68
N SER A 17 9.35 -20.26 12.62
CA SER A 17 8.96 -18.90 13.04
C SER A 17 7.44 -18.78 13.35
N PRO A 18 7.01 -18.81 14.64
CA PRO A 18 5.58 -18.88 14.98
C PRO A 18 4.85 -17.59 15.40
N VAL A 19 5.54 -16.56 15.90
CA VAL A 19 4.89 -15.65 16.88
C VAL A 19 4.42 -14.30 16.29
N TYR A 20 4.95 -13.91 15.13
CA TYR A 20 4.63 -12.62 14.49
C TYR A 20 3.57 -12.72 13.38
N LEU A 21 3.29 -13.93 12.86
CA LEU A 21 2.56 -14.13 11.60
C LEU A 21 1.03 -14.07 11.70
N GLU A 22 0.43 -14.05 12.89
CA GLU A 22 -1.04 -13.91 13.03
C GLU A 22 -1.48 -12.96 14.16
N ASN A 23 -0.54 -12.26 14.80
CA ASN A 23 -0.82 -11.40 15.96
C ASN A 23 -0.87 -9.91 15.64
N ASP A 24 -0.59 -9.51 14.39
CA ASP A 24 -0.77 -8.11 14.00
C ASP A 24 -2.26 -7.77 14.04
N PRO A 25 -2.70 -6.84 14.91
CA PRO A 25 -4.12 -6.58 15.13
C PRO A 25 -4.81 -5.93 13.91
N ALA A 26 -4.05 -5.48 12.90
CA ALA A 26 -4.62 -5.02 11.64
C ALA A 26 -5.05 -6.19 10.71
N ILE A 27 -4.61 -7.43 10.98
CA ILE A 27 -5.01 -8.61 10.20
C ILE A 27 -6.41 -9.06 10.60
N ILE A 28 -7.33 -9.03 9.64
CA ILE A 28 -8.64 -9.66 9.77
C ILE A 28 -8.63 -10.96 8.98
N ARG A 29 -8.72 -12.08 9.70
CA ARG A 29 -8.71 -13.42 9.10
C ARG A 29 -9.80 -13.55 8.03
N GLY A 30 -9.40 -13.99 6.85
CA GLY A 30 -10.30 -14.17 5.69
C GLY A 30 -10.81 -12.86 5.08
N ALA A 31 -10.22 -11.72 5.41
CA ALA A 31 -10.49 -10.43 4.77
C ALA A 31 -9.20 -9.73 4.32
N THR A 32 -8.15 -9.72 5.15
CA THR A 32 -6.83 -9.22 4.75
C THR A 32 -6.24 -10.14 3.69
N LEU A 33 -6.01 -9.61 2.50
CA LEU A 33 -5.44 -10.34 1.37
C LEU A 33 -3.91 -10.38 1.45
N GLY A 34 -3.30 -9.25 1.81
CA GLY A 34 -1.85 -9.14 1.97
C GLY A 34 -1.47 -8.01 2.93
N LEU A 35 -0.40 -8.22 3.69
CA LEU A 35 0.21 -7.25 4.58
C LEU A 35 1.72 -7.49 4.62
N LEU A 36 2.51 -6.45 4.34
CA LEU A 36 3.95 -6.47 4.60
C LEU A 36 4.28 -5.58 5.79
N ASP A 37 5.38 -5.86 6.48
CA ASP A 37 5.99 -4.96 7.47
C ASP A 37 7.50 -5.05 7.35
N PHE A 38 8.19 -3.90 7.39
CA PHE A 38 9.65 -3.83 7.29
C PHE A 38 10.30 -3.33 8.59
N SER A 39 9.51 -3.12 9.65
CA SER A 39 9.99 -2.68 10.97
C SER A 39 10.79 -3.73 11.72
N ASN A 40 10.68 -5.01 11.33
CA ASN A 40 11.32 -6.11 12.02
C ASN A 40 12.10 -7.01 11.06
N GLU A 41 13.35 -7.32 11.42
CA GLU A 41 14.26 -8.17 10.65
C GLU A 41 13.71 -9.58 10.38
N ILE A 42 12.78 -10.11 11.19
CA ILE A 42 12.15 -11.41 10.88
C ILE A 42 11.31 -11.35 9.59
N CYS A 43 10.85 -10.16 9.20
CA CYS A 43 10.00 -9.99 8.03
C CYS A 43 10.79 -9.97 6.71
N TYR A 44 12.11 -10.12 6.73
CA TYR A 44 12.93 -10.17 5.53
C TYR A 44 14.25 -10.94 5.72
N ASP A 45 14.65 -11.72 4.72
CA ASP A 45 15.79 -12.65 4.81
C ASP A 45 17.18 -11.96 4.67
N SER A 46 17.37 -10.74 5.16
CA SER A 46 18.64 -10.01 4.98
C SER A 46 18.84 -8.86 5.97
N GLY A 47 20.08 -8.40 6.16
CA GLY A 47 20.32 -7.13 6.86
C GLY A 47 19.89 -5.90 6.05
N THR A 48 20.19 -4.70 6.55
CA THR A 48 20.06 -3.45 5.78
C THR A 48 21.42 -3.05 5.20
N PRO A 49 21.54 -2.82 3.88
CA PRO A 49 20.49 -2.83 2.86
C PRO A 49 19.99 -4.25 2.53
N VAL A 50 18.68 -4.36 2.29
CA VAL A 50 18.03 -5.58 1.83
C VAL A 50 18.56 -5.92 0.44
N ALA A 51 19.08 -7.13 0.27
CA ALA A 51 19.72 -7.54 -0.97
C ALA A 51 18.74 -7.55 -2.16
N ALA A 52 19.26 -7.42 -3.38
CA ALA A 52 18.47 -7.63 -4.59
C ALA A 52 17.82 -9.03 -4.56
N TYR A 53 16.55 -9.11 -4.96
CA TYR A 53 15.78 -10.37 -4.98
C TYR A 53 15.58 -11.05 -3.63
N ALA A 54 15.91 -10.40 -2.51
CA ALA A 54 15.58 -10.89 -1.18
C ALA A 54 14.06 -10.91 -0.97
N ASN A 55 13.61 -11.81 -0.08
CA ASN A 55 12.21 -11.96 0.23
C ASN A 55 11.77 -10.98 1.33
N PHE A 56 10.56 -10.47 1.17
CA PHE A 56 9.78 -9.84 2.22
C PHE A 56 8.62 -10.77 2.58
N LEU A 57 8.49 -11.11 3.85
CA LEU A 57 7.45 -12.00 4.35
C LEU A 57 6.09 -11.32 4.24
N ASN A 58 5.14 -12.03 3.63
CA ASN A 58 3.74 -11.64 3.68
C ASN A 58 3.12 -12.19 4.96
N LEU A 59 2.57 -11.29 5.77
CA LEU A 59 2.13 -11.61 7.13
C LEU A 59 0.77 -12.30 7.18
N VAL A 60 0.13 -12.57 6.04
CA VAL A 60 -1.09 -13.39 6.03
C VAL A 60 -0.76 -14.87 6.09
N ASN A 61 -1.63 -15.66 6.71
CA ASN A 61 -1.44 -17.11 6.83
C ASN A 61 -1.35 -17.78 5.44
N GLY A 62 -0.28 -18.54 5.22
CA GLY A 62 0.01 -19.19 3.94
C GLY A 62 0.41 -18.22 2.83
N GLY A 63 0.67 -16.94 3.16
CA GLY A 63 1.00 -15.91 2.20
C GLY A 63 2.32 -16.16 1.49
N THR A 64 2.31 -15.93 0.18
CA THR A 64 3.51 -15.94 -0.66
C THR A 64 4.39 -14.74 -0.33
N ASN A 65 5.71 -14.90 -0.32
CA ASN A 65 6.62 -13.79 -0.10
C ASN A 65 6.55 -12.76 -1.24
N ALA A 66 6.68 -11.49 -0.89
CA ALA A 66 7.03 -10.45 -1.85
C ALA A 66 8.55 -10.50 -2.12
N THR A 67 8.99 -9.95 -3.24
CA THR A 67 10.39 -10.03 -3.68
C THR A 67 10.93 -8.65 -3.96
N ASN A 68 12.07 -8.31 -3.35
CA ASN A 68 12.79 -7.10 -3.66
C ASN A 68 13.23 -7.11 -5.14
N GLY A 69 13.18 -5.96 -5.80
CA GLY A 69 13.63 -5.83 -7.18
C GLY A 69 15.16 -5.97 -7.34
N PRO A 70 15.67 -5.71 -8.55
CA PRO A 70 17.09 -5.81 -8.86
C PRO A 70 17.99 -4.85 -8.07
N ASN A 71 17.45 -3.77 -7.53
CA ASN A 71 18.19 -2.84 -6.68
C ASN A 71 18.11 -3.26 -5.21
N ALA A 72 19.26 -3.28 -4.54
CA ALA A 72 19.31 -3.40 -3.09
C ALA A 72 18.58 -2.21 -2.44
N ARG A 73 17.93 -2.43 -1.29
CA ARG A 73 17.05 -1.45 -0.69
C ARG A 73 17.43 -1.11 0.73
N THR A 74 17.63 0.17 0.97
CA THR A 74 17.82 0.69 2.33
C THR A 74 16.48 0.67 3.05
N LEU A 75 16.49 0.18 4.28
CA LEU A 75 15.41 0.39 5.23
C LEU A 75 15.81 1.56 6.14
N GLU A 76 14.90 2.51 6.32
CA GLU A 76 15.04 3.60 7.28
C GLU A 76 13.80 3.59 8.18
N THR A 77 14.00 3.51 9.49
CA THR A 77 12.91 3.43 10.50
C THR A 77 11.82 2.43 10.12
N GLY A 78 12.20 1.24 9.66
CA GLY A 78 11.25 0.19 9.27
C GLY A 78 10.49 0.43 7.97
N MET A 79 10.94 1.35 7.11
CA MET A 79 10.32 1.69 5.83
C MET A 79 11.27 1.50 4.65
N LEU A 80 10.74 1.09 3.51
CA LEU A 80 11.49 1.02 2.25
C LEU A 80 11.81 2.44 1.78
N LYS A 81 13.09 2.80 1.71
CA LYS A 81 13.53 4.11 1.24
C LYS A 81 13.93 4.08 -0.23
N PHE A 82 13.44 5.06 -0.98
CA PHE A 82 13.74 5.26 -2.40
C PHE A 82 14.65 6.47 -2.60
N ASP A 83 15.96 6.24 -2.46
CA ASP A 83 17.00 7.27 -2.44
C ASP A 83 17.47 7.78 -3.82
N GLY A 84 16.92 7.21 -4.90
CA GLY A 84 17.28 7.65 -6.26
C GLY A 84 17.06 9.15 -6.47
N THR A 85 17.88 9.78 -7.29
CA THR A 85 17.67 11.18 -7.71
C THR A 85 16.69 11.31 -8.88
N GLU A 86 16.36 10.19 -9.51
CA GLU A 86 15.43 10.07 -10.64
C GLU A 86 14.69 8.72 -10.61
N PRO A 87 13.56 8.58 -11.33
CA PRO A 87 12.88 7.30 -11.50
C PRO A 87 13.78 6.19 -12.05
N ASN A 88 13.68 4.99 -11.46
CA ASN A 88 14.40 3.81 -11.92
C ASN A 88 13.44 2.64 -12.12
N THR A 89 13.43 2.06 -13.33
CA THR A 89 12.56 0.91 -13.66
C THR A 89 12.90 -0.36 -12.90
N ASN A 90 14.10 -0.44 -12.34
CA ASN A 90 14.56 -1.55 -11.49
C ASN A 90 14.32 -1.30 -10.00
N ASP A 91 13.78 -0.13 -9.63
CA ASP A 91 13.47 0.19 -8.23
C ASP A 91 11.99 -0.09 -7.92
N TYR A 92 11.73 -1.35 -7.59
CA TYR A 92 10.41 -1.83 -7.21
C TYR A 92 10.50 -3.03 -6.26
N VAL A 93 9.45 -3.28 -5.48
CA VAL A 93 9.18 -4.55 -4.81
C VAL A 93 8.05 -5.23 -5.58
N LEU A 94 8.27 -6.46 -6.01
CA LEU A 94 7.25 -7.30 -6.63
C LEU A 94 6.38 -7.91 -5.55
N LEU A 95 5.07 -7.69 -5.63
CA LEU A 95 4.11 -8.27 -4.73
C LEU A 95 3.52 -9.55 -5.36
N PRO A 96 3.19 -10.57 -4.57
CA PRO A 96 2.56 -11.77 -5.08
C PRO A 96 1.11 -11.45 -5.52
N THR A 97 0.72 -11.98 -6.68
CA THR A 97 -0.51 -11.52 -7.35
C THR A 97 -1.78 -11.97 -6.62
N ASP A 98 -1.76 -13.15 -6.01
CA ASP A 98 -2.94 -13.74 -5.36
C ASP A 98 -3.34 -12.97 -4.10
N GLU A 99 -2.36 -12.45 -3.36
CA GLU A 99 -2.55 -11.68 -2.12
C GLU A 99 -2.67 -10.17 -2.36
N PHE A 100 -2.01 -9.65 -3.40
CA PHE A 100 -2.06 -8.23 -3.75
C PHE A 100 -2.84 -7.99 -5.05
N SER A 101 -4.03 -8.58 -5.15
CA SER A 101 -5.02 -8.23 -6.17
C SER A 101 -6.43 -8.38 -5.62
N LEU A 102 -7.30 -7.44 -5.95
CA LEU A 102 -8.73 -7.59 -5.69
C LEU A 102 -9.30 -8.66 -6.63
N PRO A 103 -9.94 -9.72 -6.09
CA PRO A 103 -10.51 -10.78 -6.90
C PRO A 103 -11.76 -10.33 -7.63
N ALA A 104 -12.14 -11.11 -8.65
CA ALA A 104 -13.44 -10.93 -9.32
C ALA A 104 -14.59 -10.98 -8.31
N GLY A 105 -15.58 -10.09 -8.46
CA GLY A 105 -16.71 -10.00 -7.55
C GLY A 105 -16.42 -9.27 -6.24
N CYS A 106 -15.21 -8.73 -6.04
CA CYS A 106 -14.97 -7.78 -4.96
C CYS A 106 -15.86 -6.54 -5.16
N LYS A 107 -16.58 -6.14 -4.11
CA LYS A 107 -17.47 -4.96 -4.11
C LYS A 107 -17.10 -3.94 -3.04
N ARG A 108 -16.25 -4.34 -2.10
CA ARG A 108 -15.80 -3.47 -1.03
C ARG A 108 -14.37 -3.81 -0.64
N ALA A 109 -13.51 -2.81 -0.57
CA ALA A 109 -12.09 -3.03 -0.35
C ALA A 109 -11.43 -1.85 0.35
N LEU A 110 -10.27 -2.10 0.95
CA LEU A 110 -9.38 -1.10 1.55
C LEU A 110 -7.95 -1.40 1.12
N ALA A 111 -7.26 -0.39 0.59
CA ALA A 111 -5.81 -0.38 0.47
C ALA A 111 -5.24 0.67 1.43
N SER A 112 -4.20 0.35 2.18
CA SER A 112 -3.57 1.26 3.13
C SER A 112 -2.06 1.16 3.04
N VAL A 113 -1.36 2.28 3.22
CA VAL A 113 0.11 2.34 3.18
C VAL A 113 0.60 3.48 4.07
N ALA A 114 1.65 3.23 4.86
CA ALA A 114 2.36 4.25 5.61
C ALA A 114 3.40 4.93 4.72
N LEU A 115 3.47 6.26 4.76
CA LEU A 115 4.29 7.07 3.89
C LEU A 115 5.03 8.14 4.69
N LYS A 116 6.28 8.41 4.29
CA LYS A 116 7.02 9.61 4.69
C LYS A 116 7.53 10.26 3.42
N LEU A 117 7.02 11.46 3.14
CA LEU A 117 7.16 12.09 1.82
C LEU A 117 7.82 13.47 1.94
N PRO A 118 8.90 13.72 1.20
CA PRO A 118 9.42 15.07 1.05
C PRO A 118 8.45 15.97 0.27
N ALA A 119 8.36 17.25 0.64
CA ALA A 119 7.59 18.23 -0.13
C ALA A 119 8.22 18.51 -1.51
N SER A 120 9.54 18.45 -1.57
CA SER A 120 10.38 18.76 -2.73
C SER A 120 11.64 17.89 -2.74
N GLY A 121 12.55 18.14 -3.68
CA GLY A 121 13.78 17.35 -3.84
C GLY A 121 13.70 16.30 -4.94
N TYR A 122 12.64 16.34 -5.75
CA TYR A 122 12.41 15.39 -6.83
C TYR A 122 13.12 15.72 -8.16
N GLY A 123 14.07 16.66 -8.15
CA GLY A 123 14.68 17.20 -9.37
C GLY A 123 13.67 17.96 -10.23
N THR A 124 13.97 18.21 -11.51
CA THR A 124 13.08 18.95 -12.43
C THR A 124 12.66 18.04 -13.59
N PRO A 125 11.67 17.15 -13.40
CA PRO A 125 11.27 16.22 -14.45
C PRO A 125 10.67 16.97 -15.64
N ALA A 126 10.94 16.49 -16.85
CA ALA A 126 10.46 17.12 -18.10
C ALA A 126 8.92 17.14 -18.26
N ALA A 127 8.20 16.34 -17.46
CA ALA A 127 6.74 16.31 -17.41
C ALA A 127 6.30 15.88 -16.01
N ASN A 128 5.04 16.13 -15.67
CA ASN A 128 4.46 15.61 -14.43
C ASN A 128 4.57 14.08 -14.41
N ARG A 129 4.94 13.52 -13.27
CA ARG A 129 5.20 12.09 -13.10
C ARG A 129 4.28 11.48 -12.07
N SER A 130 3.57 10.43 -12.45
CA SER A 130 2.88 9.55 -11.52
C SER A 130 3.87 8.51 -10.98
N VAL A 131 3.81 8.31 -9.66
CA VAL A 131 4.73 7.47 -8.90
C VAL A 131 3.96 6.44 -8.14
N ASN A 132 4.16 5.16 -8.46
CA ASN A 132 3.42 4.10 -7.77
C ASN A 132 4.02 3.86 -6.37
N LEU A 133 3.23 4.18 -5.34
CA LEU A 133 3.61 3.92 -3.95
C LEU A 133 3.18 2.51 -3.56
N PHE A 134 1.97 2.09 -3.94
CA PHE A 134 1.44 0.78 -3.66
C PHE A 134 0.25 0.49 -4.58
N GLY A 135 0.31 -0.54 -5.42
CA GLY A 135 -0.80 -0.79 -6.33
C GLY A 135 -0.58 -1.86 -7.37
N ARG A 136 -1.66 -2.17 -8.10
CA ARG A 136 -1.72 -2.95 -9.34
C ARG A 136 -2.50 -2.19 -10.41
N LEU A 137 -1.78 -1.69 -11.42
CA LEU A 137 -2.35 -0.85 -12.47
C LEU A 137 -1.48 -0.81 -13.75
N ASN A 138 -2.10 -0.60 -14.91
CA ASN A 138 -1.37 -0.34 -16.17
C ASN A 138 -1.03 1.15 -16.35
N ASN A 139 -1.93 2.03 -15.92
CA ASN A 139 -1.80 3.49 -15.92
C ASN A 139 -2.86 4.08 -14.97
N THR A 140 -2.94 5.40 -14.87
CA THR A 140 -3.86 6.11 -13.95
C THR A 140 -5.29 6.28 -14.50
N ALA A 141 -5.63 5.69 -15.65
CA ALA A 141 -7.01 5.66 -16.13
C ALA A 141 -7.81 4.56 -15.41
N ALA A 142 -9.04 4.87 -15.02
CA ALA A 142 -9.93 4.03 -14.21
C ALA A 142 -9.94 2.54 -14.64
N ALA A 143 -10.22 2.23 -15.91
CA ALA A 143 -10.30 0.86 -16.42
C ALA A 143 -9.00 0.04 -16.30
N ASN A 144 -7.88 0.68 -15.96
CA ASN A 144 -6.57 0.07 -15.81
C ASN A 144 -6.13 -0.10 -14.36
N ILE A 145 -7.02 0.14 -13.37
CA ILE A 145 -6.67 0.13 -11.95
C ILE A 145 -7.47 -0.96 -11.22
N ASN A 146 -6.75 -1.94 -10.68
CA ASN A 146 -7.32 -2.89 -9.71
C ASN A 146 -7.38 -2.22 -8.32
N PHE A 147 -6.23 -1.74 -7.83
CA PHE A 147 -6.09 -0.82 -6.70
C PHE A 147 -4.79 -0.03 -6.86
N ALA A 148 -4.73 1.20 -6.38
CA ALA A 148 -3.48 1.94 -6.33
C ALA A 148 -3.54 3.13 -5.37
N ILE A 149 -2.39 3.43 -4.78
CA ILE A 149 -2.03 4.69 -4.14
C ILE A 149 -0.76 5.18 -4.84
N TRP A 150 -0.80 6.40 -5.38
CA TRP A 150 0.32 6.97 -6.14
C TRP A 150 0.52 8.45 -5.80
N ALA A 151 1.75 8.91 -5.92
CA ALA A 151 2.07 10.33 -5.85
C ALA A 151 2.09 10.95 -7.26
N LEU A 152 1.80 12.25 -7.34
CA LEU A 152 1.99 13.07 -8.54
C LEU A 152 3.06 14.12 -8.23
N ILE A 153 4.13 14.12 -9.01
CA ILE A 153 5.22 15.09 -8.90
C ILE A 153 5.16 16.01 -10.10
N ASN A 154 5.25 17.32 -9.87
CA ASN A 154 5.19 18.31 -10.94
C ASN A 154 6.58 18.58 -11.56
N THR A 155 6.59 19.30 -12.68
CA THR A 155 7.82 19.68 -13.41
C THR A 155 8.78 20.56 -12.60
N SER A 156 8.30 21.17 -11.52
CA SER A 156 9.13 21.98 -10.60
C SER A 156 9.77 21.16 -9.48
N GLY A 157 9.57 19.83 -9.47
CA GLY A 157 10.20 18.97 -8.46
C GLY A 157 9.51 18.92 -7.12
N ASN A 158 8.22 19.26 -7.07
CA ASN A 158 7.42 19.27 -5.85
C ASN A 158 6.34 18.19 -5.89
N LEU A 159 5.99 17.66 -4.72
CA LEU A 159 4.83 16.79 -4.55
C LEU A 159 3.56 17.63 -4.78
N GLN A 160 2.75 17.22 -5.77
CA GLN A 160 1.51 17.90 -6.15
C GLN A 160 0.27 17.25 -5.53
N SER A 161 0.28 15.94 -5.32
CA SER A 161 -0.81 15.22 -4.67
C SER A 161 -0.41 13.79 -4.36
N VAL A 162 -1.02 13.20 -3.34
CA VAL A 162 -1.18 11.75 -3.23
C VAL A 162 -2.59 11.40 -3.67
N GLN A 163 -2.73 10.41 -4.54
CA GLN A 163 -3.98 10.01 -5.15
C GLN A 163 -4.20 8.51 -4.99
N GLY A 164 -5.44 8.10 -5.14
CA GLY A 164 -5.79 6.69 -5.08
C GLY A 164 -7.07 6.35 -5.82
N ALA A 165 -7.19 5.08 -6.20
CA ALA A 165 -8.36 4.52 -6.88
C ALA A 165 -8.40 3.01 -6.66
N MET A 166 -9.60 2.42 -6.72
CA MET A 166 -9.78 0.96 -6.64
C MET A 166 -10.97 0.51 -7.48
N MET A 167 -10.94 -0.75 -7.92
CA MET A 167 -12.04 -1.40 -8.64
C MET A 167 -12.53 -0.61 -9.86
N GLY A 168 -11.61 0.02 -10.58
CA GLY A 168 -11.95 0.84 -11.73
C GLY A 168 -12.63 2.17 -11.42
N SER A 169 -12.45 2.70 -10.21
CA SER A 169 -12.99 4.02 -9.84
C SER A 169 -12.28 5.18 -10.53
N ALA A 170 -12.91 6.36 -10.48
CA ALA A 170 -12.18 7.60 -10.66
C ALA A 170 -11.17 7.80 -9.51
N ALA A 171 -10.09 8.52 -9.79
CA ALA A 171 -9.10 8.86 -8.77
C ALA A 171 -9.65 9.86 -7.75
N VAL A 172 -9.34 9.64 -6.47
CA VAL A 172 -9.51 10.60 -5.38
C VAL A 172 -8.15 11.15 -4.98
N SER A 173 -8.11 12.42 -4.57
CA SER A 173 -6.86 13.14 -4.28
C SER A 173 -6.83 13.66 -2.84
N ALA A 174 -5.71 13.43 -2.16
CA ALA A 174 -5.38 14.01 -0.87
C ALA A 174 -4.60 15.34 -0.99
N SER A 175 -4.73 16.05 -2.11
CA SER A 175 -4.03 17.33 -2.35
C SER A 175 -4.31 18.41 -1.29
N ALA A 176 -5.46 18.36 -0.62
CA ALA A 176 -5.78 19.27 0.49
C ALA A 176 -4.95 19.00 1.77
N GLN A 177 -4.28 17.84 1.86
CA GLN A 177 -3.48 17.43 3.01
C GLN A 177 -1.97 17.38 2.70
N LEU A 178 -1.51 18.05 1.64
CA LEU A 178 -0.08 18.04 1.29
C LEU A 178 0.81 18.53 2.43
N ALA A 179 0.42 19.63 3.09
CA ALA A 179 1.20 20.19 4.19
C ALA A 179 1.37 19.20 5.35
N LEU A 180 0.33 18.42 5.65
CA LEU A 180 0.38 17.33 6.64
C LEU A 180 1.29 16.21 6.12
N LEU A 181 1.01 15.67 4.93
CA LEU A 181 1.73 14.53 4.34
C LEU A 181 3.23 14.76 4.13
N THR A 182 3.70 16.01 4.16
CA THR A 182 5.10 16.39 3.93
C THR A 182 5.75 17.09 5.12
N ASP A 183 5.21 16.97 6.32
CA ASP A 183 5.72 17.61 7.53
C ASP A 183 6.99 16.95 8.10
N GLY A 184 7.43 15.84 7.49
CA GLY A 184 8.60 15.04 7.91
C GLY A 184 8.26 13.83 8.78
N ASN A 185 6.99 13.65 9.14
CA ASN A 185 6.51 12.50 9.90
C ASN A 185 5.97 11.39 8.99
N VAL A 186 5.63 10.26 9.61
CA VAL A 186 4.96 9.14 8.97
C VAL A 186 3.46 9.38 9.00
N HIS A 187 2.80 9.23 7.86
CA HIS A 187 1.35 9.32 7.71
C HIS A 187 0.80 8.09 7.03
N VAL A 188 -0.38 7.64 7.46
CA VAL A 188 -1.09 6.54 6.81
C VAL A 188 -2.06 7.09 5.79
N VAL A 189 -1.86 6.71 4.53
CA VAL A 189 -2.81 7.00 3.44
C VAL A 189 -3.59 5.75 3.12
N SER A 190 -4.91 5.87 3.11
CA SER A 190 -5.80 4.75 2.84
C SER A 190 -6.85 5.10 1.80
N VAL A 191 -7.10 4.16 0.90
CA VAL A 191 -8.15 4.26 -0.11
C VAL A 191 -9.17 3.17 0.18
N TYR A 192 -10.41 3.57 0.38
CA TYR A 192 -11.54 2.69 0.62
C TYR A 192 -12.54 2.83 -0.52
N ALA A 193 -13.05 1.71 -1.01
CA ALA A 193 -14.06 1.71 -2.06
C ALA A 193 -15.22 0.80 -1.69
N ASP A 194 -16.43 1.26 -1.97
CA ASP A 194 -17.69 0.62 -1.64
C ASP A 194 -18.66 0.74 -2.82
N GLY A 195 -18.85 -0.38 -3.51
CA GLY A 195 -19.91 -0.60 -4.47
C GLY A 195 -20.90 -1.69 -4.03
N GLU A 196 -20.85 -2.08 -2.76
CA GLU A 196 -21.76 -3.07 -2.18
C GLU A 196 -23.02 -2.41 -1.63
N THR A 197 -22.87 -1.24 -0.98
CA THR A 197 -23.96 -0.55 -0.28
C THR A 197 -25.08 -0.07 -1.23
N THR A 198 -24.72 0.42 -2.42
CA THR A 198 -25.69 0.97 -3.38
C THR A 198 -25.45 0.38 -4.76
N ALA A 199 -26.41 -0.41 -5.25
CA ALA A 199 -26.32 -1.04 -6.57
C ALA A 199 -26.04 -0.01 -7.68
N GLY A 200 -25.13 -0.35 -8.59
CA GLY A 200 -24.74 0.51 -9.72
C GLY A 200 -23.95 1.76 -9.32
N THR A 201 -23.53 1.90 -8.06
CA THR A 201 -22.70 3.03 -7.60
C THR A 201 -21.45 2.51 -6.92
N LEU A 202 -20.29 3.02 -7.31
CA LEU A 202 -19.03 2.80 -6.60
C LEU A 202 -18.59 4.11 -5.94
N VAL A 203 -18.50 4.12 -4.62
CA VAL A 203 -18.00 5.27 -3.84
C VAL A 203 -16.57 4.99 -3.41
N THR A 204 -15.64 5.84 -3.81
CA THR A 204 -14.22 5.74 -3.42
C THR A 204 -13.84 6.92 -2.54
N ARG A 205 -13.11 6.65 -1.48
CA ARG A 205 -12.72 7.62 -0.45
C ARG A 205 -11.23 7.51 -0.20
N ILE A 206 -10.56 8.64 0.04
CA ILE A 206 -9.18 8.68 0.50
C ILE A 206 -9.12 9.31 1.88
N TYR A 207 -8.35 8.68 2.76
CA TYR A 207 -8.13 9.08 4.13
C TYR A 207 -6.63 9.35 4.34
N VAL A 208 -6.33 10.31 5.22
CA VAL A 208 -5.00 10.55 5.77
C VAL A 208 -5.14 10.50 7.28
N ASP A 209 -4.42 9.59 7.92
CA ASP A 209 -4.48 9.34 9.37
C ASP A 209 -5.92 9.17 9.90
N ASN A 210 -6.70 8.36 9.19
CA ASN A 210 -8.12 8.10 9.46
C ASN A 210 -9.06 9.32 9.30
N ILE A 211 -8.56 10.46 8.83
CA ILE A 211 -9.38 11.63 8.48
C ILE A 211 -9.81 11.51 7.02
N LEU A 212 -11.12 11.55 6.75
CA LEU A 212 -11.63 11.57 5.39
C LEU A 212 -11.22 12.86 4.67
N VAL A 213 -10.52 12.74 3.55
CA VAL A 213 -10.02 13.90 2.78
C VAL A 213 -10.87 14.18 1.56
N ALA A 214 -11.17 13.16 0.75
CA ALA A 214 -11.94 13.32 -0.47
C ALA A 214 -12.76 12.07 -0.81
N THR A 215 -13.82 12.28 -1.58
CA THR A 215 -14.72 11.23 -2.07
C THR A 215 -14.97 11.41 -3.57
N ALA A 216 -14.96 10.31 -4.32
CA ALA A 216 -15.44 10.22 -5.69
C ALA A 216 -16.60 9.24 -5.77
N THR A 217 -17.53 9.48 -6.68
CA THR A 217 -18.68 8.60 -6.94
C THR A 217 -18.77 8.27 -8.42
N ASN A 218 -18.61 6.99 -8.74
CA ASN A 218 -18.83 6.45 -10.08
C ASN A 218 -20.27 5.92 -10.15
N LYS A 219 -21.09 6.53 -11.01
CA LYS A 219 -22.45 6.04 -11.33
C LYS A 219 -22.38 5.03 -12.47
N ALA A 220 -23.35 4.12 -12.52
CA ALA A 220 -23.40 3.01 -13.46
C ALA A 220 -22.16 2.09 -13.38
N TRP A 221 -21.64 1.85 -12.17
CA TRP A 221 -20.61 0.86 -11.97
C TRP A 221 -21.17 -0.54 -12.22
N ASP A 222 -20.53 -1.30 -13.09
CA ASP A 222 -20.96 -2.61 -13.58
C ASP A 222 -20.55 -3.78 -12.66
N GLY A 223 -19.84 -3.49 -11.57
CA GLY A 223 -19.33 -4.51 -10.65
C GLY A 223 -18.07 -5.21 -11.13
N VAL A 224 -17.48 -4.76 -12.24
CA VAL A 224 -16.27 -5.36 -12.81
C VAL A 224 -15.04 -4.78 -12.14
N VAL A 225 -14.23 -5.65 -11.55
CA VAL A 225 -12.91 -5.31 -11.01
C VAL A 225 -11.88 -5.47 -12.13
N PRO A 226 -11.16 -4.41 -12.53
CA PRO A 226 -10.14 -4.52 -13.57
C PRO A 226 -9.02 -5.50 -13.21
N VAL A 227 -8.48 -6.18 -14.22
CA VAL A 227 -7.32 -7.09 -14.09
C VAL A 227 -6.19 -6.59 -14.99
N PRO A 228 -5.36 -5.64 -14.51
CA PRO A 228 -4.23 -5.11 -15.26
C PRO A 228 -3.21 -6.20 -15.58
N THR A 229 -2.53 -6.09 -16.72
CA THR A 229 -1.45 -7.01 -17.13
C THR A 229 -0.21 -6.83 -16.28
N ASN A 230 -0.01 -5.61 -15.78
CA ASN A 230 1.00 -5.31 -14.79
C ASN A 230 0.77 -6.07 -13.48
N LEU A 231 1.85 -6.67 -12.94
CA LEU A 231 1.88 -7.37 -11.65
C LEU A 231 1.88 -6.37 -10.49
N PRO A 232 1.27 -6.65 -9.33
CA PRO A 232 1.24 -5.70 -8.21
C PRO A 232 2.65 -5.34 -7.71
N ARG A 233 2.87 -4.07 -7.39
CA ARG A 233 4.18 -3.53 -6.98
C ARG A 233 4.07 -2.41 -5.95
N ILE A 234 5.12 -2.28 -5.17
CA ILE A 234 5.58 -0.99 -4.61
C ILE A 234 6.66 -0.50 -5.58
N GLY A 235 6.54 0.69 -6.14
CA GLY A 235 7.52 1.16 -7.13
C GLY A 235 7.17 0.87 -8.59
N SER A 236 8.19 0.92 -9.45
CA SER A 236 8.01 1.18 -10.88
C SER A 236 7.19 0.12 -11.64
N TYR A 237 6.36 0.63 -12.56
CA TYR A 237 5.89 -0.09 -13.73
C TYR A 237 6.67 0.35 -14.97
N PRO A 238 7.06 -0.57 -15.87
CA PRO A 238 7.68 -0.19 -17.12
C PRO A 238 6.81 0.82 -17.89
N ALA A 239 7.42 1.90 -18.36
CA ALA A 239 6.91 2.90 -19.30
C ALA A 239 5.78 3.87 -18.86
N THR A 240 4.91 3.54 -17.90
CA THR A 240 3.71 4.35 -17.63
C THR A 240 3.62 4.96 -16.23
N ILE A 241 4.22 4.31 -15.22
CA ILE A 241 4.22 4.80 -13.84
C ILE A 241 5.58 4.54 -13.19
N HIS A 242 6.14 5.59 -12.62
CA HIS A 242 7.53 5.63 -12.16
C HIS A 242 7.70 5.00 -10.76
N SER A 243 8.92 4.56 -10.44
CA SER A 243 9.30 4.28 -9.05
C SER A 243 9.26 5.56 -8.23
N PRO A 244 9.10 5.47 -6.90
CA PRO A 244 9.46 6.56 -6.01
C PRO A 244 10.95 6.89 -6.12
N TRP A 245 11.27 8.12 -5.76
CA TRP A 245 12.62 8.67 -5.72
C TRP A 245 12.63 9.89 -4.80
N GLY A 246 13.80 10.50 -4.60
CA GLY A 246 13.94 11.74 -3.83
C GLY A 246 13.71 11.54 -2.34
N GLY A 247 13.95 10.33 -1.82
CA GLY A 247 13.82 10.03 -0.39
C GLY A 247 12.40 9.67 0.07
N GLN A 248 11.47 9.39 -0.85
CA GLN A 248 10.16 8.84 -0.49
C GLN A 248 10.33 7.51 0.24
N MET A 249 9.52 7.30 1.29
CA MET A 249 9.52 6.06 2.05
C MET A 249 8.14 5.42 2.06
N VAL A 250 8.12 4.09 1.94
CA VAL A 250 6.91 3.26 1.95
C VAL A 250 7.02 2.20 3.04
N GLY A 251 6.04 2.18 3.94
CA GLY A 251 5.93 1.23 5.04
C GLY A 251 4.56 0.57 5.08
N ARG A 252 4.52 -0.63 5.68
CA ARG A 252 3.31 -1.36 6.04
C ARG A 252 2.14 -1.33 5.02
N PRO A 253 2.36 -1.72 3.76
CA PRO A 253 1.29 -1.79 2.76
C PRO A 253 0.33 -2.95 3.08
N MET A 254 -0.97 -2.68 3.00
CA MET A 254 -2.05 -3.62 3.32
C MET A 254 -3.16 -3.55 2.27
N LEU A 255 -3.64 -4.72 1.82
CA LEU A 255 -4.83 -4.85 0.98
C LEU A 255 -5.87 -5.74 1.67
N VAL A 256 -7.12 -5.30 1.71
CA VAL A 256 -8.22 -5.99 2.40
C VAL A 256 -9.45 -6.06 1.48
N ASN A 257 -10.02 -7.24 1.35
CA ASN A 257 -11.33 -7.45 0.74
C ASN A 257 -12.41 -7.49 1.82
N LEU A 258 -13.29 -6.50 1.80
CA LEU A 258 -14.35 -6.30 2.78
C LEU A 258 -15.73 -6.74 2.27
N THR A 259 -15.80 -7.34 1.08
CA THR A 259 -17.07 -7.76 0.47
C THR A 259 -17.83 -8.73 1.37
N GLY A 260 -19.11 -8.43 1.65
CA GLY A 260 -19.97 -9.25 2.50
C GLY A 260 -19.59 -9.28 3.98
N LYS A 261 -18.66 -8.43 4.42
CA LYS A 261 -18.23 -8.35 5.83
C LYS A 261 -19.04 -7.28 6.59
N THR A 262 -18.85 -7.16 7.89
CA THR A 262 -19.40 -6.05 8.70
C THR A 262 -18.32 -5.09 9.21
N THR A 263 -17.05 -5.43 8.98
CA THR A 263 -15.89 -4.63 9.34
C THR A 263 -15.99 -3.21 8.80
N VAL A 264 -15.76 -2.23 9.67
CA VAL A 264 -15.74 -0.82 9.32
C VAL A 264 -14.34 -0.43 8.87
N ALA A 265 -14.22 0.20 7.70
CA ALA A 265 -12.92 0.58 7.14
C ALA A 265 -12.14 1.57 8.02
N THR A 266 -12.81 2.52 8.68
CA THR A 266 -12.16 3.49 9.56
C THR A 266 -11.55 2.88 10.81
N ASP A 267 -12.06 1.75 11.29
CA ASP A 267 -11.48 1.05 12.43
C ASP A 267 -10.15 0.39 12.03
N LEU A 268 -10.11 -0.21 10.83
CA LEU A 268 -8.88 -0.74 10.24
C LEU A 268 -7.84 0.36 10.00
N ILE A 269 -8.28 1.53 9.51
CA ILE A 269 -7.37 2.66 9.27
C ILE A 269 -6.83 3.20 10.60
N ALA A 270 -7.66 3.35 11.62
CA ALA A 270 -7.22 3.75 12.97
C ALA A 270 -6.15 2.79 13.52
N GLN A 271 -6.37 1.48 13.38
CA GLN A 271 -5.40 0.47 13.79
C GLN A 271 -4.09 0.59 12.99
N ALA A 272 -4.16 0.80 11.68
CA ALA A 272 -2.99 1.00 10.84
C ALA A 272 -2.18 2.25 11.25
N VAL A 273 -2.85 3.35 11.60
CA VAL A 273 -2.22 4.58 12.12
C VAL A 273 -1.50 4.31 13.44
N GLN A 274 -2.15 3.62 14.37
CA GLN A 274 -1.53 3.26 15.65
C GLN A 274 -0.26 2.44 15.45
N LEU A 275 -0.32 1.38 14.63
CA LEU A 275 0.84 0.49 14.40
C LEU A 275 1.95 1.19 13.61
N ALA A 276 1.63 2.08 12.67
CA ALA A 276 2.65 2.87 11.98
C ALA A 276 3.42 3.77 12.98
N ASN A 277 2.72 4.43 13.91
CA ASN A 277 3.35 5.26 14.93
C ASN A 277 4.12 4.45 15.99
N GLU A 278 3.77 3.17 16.19
CA GLU A 278 4.49 2.29 17.12
C GLU A 278 5.75 1.70 16.48
N TYR A 279 5.71 1.34 15.20
CA TYR A 279 6.74 0.53 14.56
C TYR A 279 7.66 1.28 13.59
N LEU A 280 7.26 2.47 13.09
CA LEU A 280 7.96 3.19 12.02
C LEU A 280 8.60 4.51 12.48
N VAL A 281 8.86 4.65 13.78
CA VAL A 281 9.44 5.84 14.42
C VAL A 281 10.93 5.71 14.70
#